data_AF-A0A0Q9LTN9-F1
#
_entry.id   AF-A0A0Q9LTN9-F1
#
_cell.length_a   1.000
_cell.length_b   1.000
_cell.length_c   1.000
_cell.angle_alpha   90.00
_cell.angle_beta   90.00
_cell.angle_gamma   90.00
#
_symmetry.space_group_name_H-M   'P 1'
#
loop_
_entity.id
_entity.type
_entity.pdbx_description
1 polymer ?
#
loop_
_entity_poly.entity_id
_entity_poly.type
_entity_poly.pdbx_seq_one_letter_code
_entity_poly.pdbx_strand_id
1 'polypeptide(L)'
;MSTTELPRPSEAPELPELPELLSRLAGEQGRDSSADDVTAAVEAMVLHPDYPCLGARSVFNRDRATVVVLDELATPESTSALVEALTAFAATTDRSAGFASLVAVFRGASTTDEAQFERRLWQQLGLLHEADDAEWNPDVSPDPADPHFAFSLAGTAYFVVGLHPAASRIARRTPLPTLVFNLHEQFEELRQSERFERMRDTIRRRDQALQGSVNPMVADHGRSSEARQYSGRLVPEGWTAPVSFDDEETA
;
A
#
# COMPACT_ATOMS: atom_id res chain seq x y z
N MET A 1 -59.55 -24.25 5.55
CA MET A 1 -58.47 -23.63 6.33
C MET A 1 -57.40 -23.22 5.33
N SER A 2 -57.40 -21.94 4.93
CA SER A 2 -56.39 -21.40 4.03
C SER A 2 -55.19 -20.99 4.87
N THR A 3 -54.09 -21.72 4.72
CA THR A 3 -52.81 -21.36 5.32
C THR A 3 -52.20 -20.24 4.50
N THR A 4 -52.23 -19.02 5.02
CA THR A 4 -51.47 -17.89 4.50
C THR A 4 -49.98 -18.18 4.73
N GLU A 5 -49.24 -18.47 3.66
CA GLU A 5 -47.78 -18.46 3.71
C GLU A 5 -47.31 -17.02 3.98
N LEU A 6 -46.56 -16.85 5.07
CA LEU A 6 -45.82 -15.64 5.37
C LEU A 6 -44.69 -15.49 4.34
N PRO A 7 -44.44 -14.28 3.81
CA PRO A 7 -43.32 -14.05 2.90
C PRO A 7 -41.99 -14.34 3.63
N ARG A 8 -41.11 -15.10 2.96
CA ARG A 8 -39.74 -15.35 3.42
C ARG A 8 -39.01 -14.01 3.60
N PRO A 9 -38.17 -13.86 4.64
CA PRO A 9 -37.37 -12.65 4.81
C PRO A 9 -36.51 -12.48 3.55
N SER A 10 -36.52 -11.27 2.99
CA SER A 10 -35.59 -10.86 1.95
C SER A 10 -34.19 -11.07 2.49
N GLU A 11 -33.48 -12.08 1.98
CA GLU A 11 -32.05 -12.23 2.22
C GLU A 11 -31.38 -10.91 1.84
N ALA A 12 -30.67 -10.30 2.78
CA ALA A 12 -29.76 -9.20 2.43
C ALA A 12 -28.82 -9.72 1.33
N PRO A 13 -28.53 -8.92 0.29
CA PRO A 13 -27.65 -9.38 -0.77
C PRO A 13 -26.33 -9.87 -0.16
N GLU A 14 -25.96 -11.12 -0.45
CA GLU A 14 -24.68 -11.68 -0.01
C GLU A 14 -23.55 -10.79 -0.53
N LEU A 15 -22.62 -10.41 0.36
CA LEU A 15 -21.44 -9.68 -0.04
C LEU A 15 -20.63 -10.56 -1.00
N PRO A 16 -20.21 -10.03 -2.17
CA PRO A 16 -19.42 -10.79 -3.12
C PRO A 16 -18.08 -11.22 -2.49
N GLU A 17 -17.51 -12.33 -2.94
CA GLU A 17 -16.19 -12.73 -2.47
C GLU A 17 -15.14 -11.65 -2.81
N LEU A 18 -14.10 -11.52 -1.98
CA LEU A 18 -13.08 -10.47 -2.16
C LEU A 18 -12.47 -10.45 -3.57
N PRO A 19 -12.10 -11.59 -4.20
CA PRO A 19 -11.56 -11.58 -5.57
C PRO A 19 -12.55 -11.04 -6.60
N GLU A 20 -13.83 -11.37 -6.47
CA GLU A 20 -14.89 -10.89 -7.38
C GLU A 20 -15.12 -9.39 -7.21
N LEU A 21 -15.17 -8.92 -5.95
CA LEU A 21 -15.24 -7.50 -5.62
C LEU A 21 -14.07 -6.73 -6.26
N LEU A 22 -12.84 -7.22 -6.08
CA LEU A 22 -11.64 -6.60 -6.63
C LEU A 22 -11.68 -6.53 -8.16
N SER A 23 -12.06 -7.62 -8.84
CA SER A 23 -12.17 -7.66 -10.30
C SER A 23 -13.24 -6.69 -10.81
N ARG A 24 -14.38 -6.61 -10.12
CA ARG A 24 -15.44 -5.66 -10.46
C ARG A 24 -14.97 -4.21 -10.31
N LEU A 25 -14.41 -3.86 -9.16
CA LEU A 25 -13.92 -2.50 -8.91
C LEU A 25 -12.83 -2.10 -9.90
N ALA A 26 -11.91 -3.02 -10.24
CA ALA A 26 -10.87 -2.74 -11.24
C ALA A 26 -11.41 -2.51 -12.66
N GLY A 27 -12.61 -3.04 -12.99
CA GLY A 27 -13.28 -2.79 -14.27
C GLY A 27 -14.15 -1.52 -14.27
N GLU A 28 -14.59 -1.06 -13.11
CA GLU A 28 -15.43 0.13 -12.93
C GLU A 28 -14.59 1.42 -12.78
N GLN A 29 -13.39 1.31 -12.20
CA GLN A 29 -12.54 2.46 -11.92
C GLN A 29 -11.54 2.73 -13.04
N GLY A 30 -11.28 4.00 -13.32
CA GLY A 30 -10.32 4.40 -14.35
C GLY A 30 -10.13 5.92 -14.41
N ARG A 31 -9.55 6.39 -15.52
CA ARG A 31 -9.14 7.79 -15.69
C ARG A 31 -10.27 8.81 -15.46
N ASP A 32 -11.49 8.42 -15.82
CA ASP A 32 -12.67 9.29 -15.72
C ASP A 32 -13.38 9.20 -14.36
N SER A 33 -12.95 8.30 -13.47
CA SER A 33 -13.50 8.22 -12.11
C SER A 33 -13.19 9.47 -11.31
N SER A 34 -14.17 9.92 -10.51
CA SER A 34 -13.96 11.00 -9.55
C SER A 34 -13.05 10.54 -8.40
N ALA A 35 -12.45 11.49 -7.68
CA ALA A 35 -11.64 11.16 -6.51
C ALA A 35 -12.46 10.47 -5.41
N ASP A 36 -13.73 10.87 -5.25
CA ASP A 36 -14.64 10.28 -4.26
C ASP A 36 -14.97 8.82 -4.61
N ASP A 37 -15.25 8.54 -5.89
CA ASP A 37 -15.54 7.16 -6.35
C ASP A 37 -14.34 6.24 -6.16
N VAL A 38 -13.13 6.72 -6.50
CA VAL A 38 -11.88 5.97 -6.31
C VAL A 38 -11.64 5.70 -4.83
N THR A 39 -11.83 6.71 -3.98
CA THR A 39 -11.67 6.59 -2.53
C THR A 39 -12.64 5.57 -1.95
N ALA A 40 -13.92 5.64 -2.33
CA ALA A 40 -14.95 4.68 -1.91
C ALA A 40 -14.63 3.25 -2.39
N ALA A 41 -14.08 3.08 -3.59
CA ALA A 41 -13.67 1.76 -4.09
C ALA A 41 -12.53 1.16 -3.28
N VAL A 42 -11.52 1.95 -2.92
CA VAL A 42 -10.41 1.51 -2.06
C VAL A 42 -10.91 1.17 -0.66
N GLU A 43 -11.77 2.01 -0.08
CA GLU A 43 -12.36 1.76 1.22
C GLU A 43 -13.20 0.46 1.24
N ALA A 44 -14.04 0.24 0.22
CA ALA A 44 -14.85 -0.96 0.09
C ALA A 44 -13.98 -2.24 0.06
N MET A 45 -12.84 -2.20 -0.65
CA MET A 45 -11.87 -3.29 -0.62
C MET A 45 -11.27 -3.48 0.78
N VAL A 46 -10.75 -2.41 1.39
CA VAL A 46 -10.03 -2.49 2.67
C VAL A 46 -10.95 -2.99 3.78
N LEU A 47 -12.18 -2.50 3.84
CA LEU A 47 -13.15 -2.86 4.87
C LEU A 47 -13.79 -4.23 4.66
N HIS A 48 -13.55 -4.88 3.51
CA HIS A 48 -14.05 -6.21 3.24
C HIS A 48 -13.61 -7.20 4.35
N PRO A 49 -14.53 -8.05 4.88
CA PRO A 49 -14.24 -8.93 6.01
C PRO A 49 -13.07 -9.90 5.78
N ASP A 50 -12.80 -10.25 4.53
CA ASP A 50 -11.71 -11.17 4.14
C ASP A 50 -10.41 -10.46 3.76
N TYR A 51 -10.38 -9.13 3.67
CA TYR A 51 -9.14 -8.41 3.39
C TYR A 51 -8.13 -8.66 4.52
N PRO A 52 -6.93 -9.21 4.24
CA PRO A 52 -6.10 -9.82 5.26
C PRO A 52 -5.33 -8.79 6.09
N CYS A 53 -5.11 -7.58 5.56
CA CYS A 53 -4.31 -6.54 6.20
C CYS A 53 -5.11 -5.83 7.32
N LEU A 54 -4.86 -6.25 8.57
CA LEU A 54 -5.49 -5.64 9.75
C LEU A 54 -5.03 -4.19 9.98
N GLY A 55 -3.80 -3.85 9.59
CA GLY A 55 -3.26 -2.48 9.68
C GLY A 55 -4.11 -1.50 8.86
N ALA A 56 -4.27 -1.80 7.56
CA ALA A 56 -5.11 -0.99 6.67
C ALA A 56 -6.54 -0.85 7.20
N ARG A 57 -7.17 -1.95 7.62
CA ARG A 57 -8.52 -1.90 8.23
C ARG A 57 -8.58 -1.00 9.45
N SER A 58 -7.55 -1.04 10.30
CA SER A 58 -7.51 -0.18 11.48
C SER A 58 -7.32 1.30 11.14
N VAL A 59 -6.57 1.61 10.08
CA VAL A 59 -6.33 2.98 9.63
C VAL A 59 -7.61 3.58 9.04
N PHE A 60 -8.33 2.83 8.19
CA PHE A 60 -9.61 3.28 7.63
C PHE A 60 -10.72 3.39 8.69
N ASN A 61 -10.90 2.39 9.56
CA ASN A 61 -11.94 2.44 10.62
C ASN A 61 -11.74 3.54 11.67
N ARG A 62 -10.56 4.18 11.71
CA ARG A 62 -10.24 5.27 12.64
C ARG A 62 -10.09 6.62 11.93
N ASP A 63 -10.45 6.71 10.65
CA ASP A 63 -10.31 7.91 9.83
C ASP A 63 -8.87 8.46 9.81
N ARG A 64 -7.89 7.55 9.70
CA ARG A 64 -6.45 7.89 9.69
C ARG A 64 -5.77 7.59 8.35
N ALA A 65 -6.55 7.30 7.32
CA ALA A 65 -6.09 7.19 5.95
C ALA A 65 -6.24 8.56 5.27
N THR A 66 -5.15 9.11 4.76
CA THR A 66 -5.20 10.25 3.83
C THR A 66 -5.16 9.71 2.43
N VAL A 67 -6.29 9.71 1.71
CA VAL A 67 -6.35 9.21 0.33
C VAL A 67 -6.14 10.37 -0.64
N VAL A 68 -5.19 10.20 -1.56
CA VAL A 68 -4.91 11.16 -2.64
C VAL A 68 -5.07 10.45 -3.97
N VAL A 69 -5.94 10.98 -4.83
CA VAL A 69 -6.19 10.43 -6.16
C VAL A 69 -5.44 11.26 -7.18
N LEU A 70 -4.54 10.61 -7.91
CA LEU A 70 -3.64 11.17 -8.91
C LEU A 70 -3.92 10.55 -10.27
N ASP A 71 -3.44 11.19 -11.34
CA ASP A 71 -3.68 10.69 -12.69
C ASP A 71 -2.74 9.52 -13.03
N GLU A 72 -1.49 9.77 -13.40
CA GLU A 72 -0.60 8.72 -13.90
C GLU A 72 0.64 8.52 -13.04
N LEU A 73 0.94 7.25 -12.71
CA LEU A 73 2.11 6.86 -11.95
C LEU A 73 3.40 7.15 -12.72
N ALA A 74 4.37 7.72 -12.02
CA ALA A 74 5.67 8.15 -12.53
C ALA A 74 5.60 9.27 -13.56
N THR A 75 4.83 10.32 -13.26
CA THR A 75 4.75 11.57 -14.04
C THR A 75 5.11 12.78 -13.18
N PRO A 76 5.73 13.84 -13.75
CA PRO A 76 6.10 15.04 -12.99
C PRO A 76 4.93 15.68 -12.24
N GLU A 77 3.74 15.72 -12.87
CA GLU A 77 2.55 16.32 -12.30
C GLU A 77 2.07 15.55 -11.06
N SER A 78 2.00 14.22 -11.15
CA SER A 78 1.60 13.37 -10.02
C SER A 78 2.67 13.35 -8.94
N THR A 79 3.96 13.40 -9.31
CA THR A 79 5.07 13.52 -8.37
C THR A 79 4.97 14.80 -7.54
N SER A 80 4.80 15.96 -8.19
CA SER A 80 4.72 17.25 -7.49
C SER A 80 3.56 17.28 -6.48
N ALA A 81 2.38 16.80 -6.88
CA ALA A 81 1.23 16.70 -5.97
C ALA A 81 1.49 15.71 -4.81
N LEU A 82 2.20 14.61 -5.08
CA LEU A 82 2.52 13.61 -4.07
C LEU A 82 3.58 14.10 -3.08
N VAL A 83 4.56 14.90 -3.51
CA VAL A 83 5.52 15.57 -2.61
C VAL A 83 4.77 16.44 -1.62
N GLU A 84 3.93 17.37 -2.12
CA GLU A 84 3.14 18.26 -1.26
C GLU A 84 2.27 17.48 -0.26
N ALA A 85 1.61 16.42 -0.72
CA ALA A 85 0.74 15.61 0.12
C ALA A 85 1.51 14.83 1.19
N LEU A 86 2.66 14.24 0.85
CA LEU A 86 3.51 13.52 1.80
C LEU A 86 4.13 14.46 2.84
N THR A 87 4.65 15.61 2.42
CA THR A 87 5.18 16.62 3.35
C THR A 87 4.10 17.11 4.31
N ALA A 88 2.90 17.42 3.80
CA ALA A 88 1.78 17.83 4.65
C ALA A 88 1.32 16.71 5.59
N PHE A 89 1.27 15.46 5.11
CA PHE A 89 0.92 14.30 5.91
C PHE A 89 1.91 14.09 7.06
N ALA A 90 3.22 14.17 6.81
CA ALA A 90 4.26 14.03 7.83
C ALA A 90 4.16 15.11 8.93
N ALA A 91 3.86 16.34 8.51
CA ALA A 91 3.79 17.50 9.39
C ALA A 91 2.54 17.51 10.27
N THR A 92 1.42 16.96 9.77
CA THR A 92 0.11 17.04 10.45
C THR A 92 -0.29 15.76 11.19
N THR A 93 0.35 14.63 10.91
CA THR A 93 0.01 13.36 11.54
C THR A 93 0.38 13.33 13.02
N ASP A 94 -0.63 13.13 13.87
CA ASP A 94 -0.41 12.79 15.28
C ASP A 94 0.14 11.36 15.41
N ARG A 95 1.44 11.27 15.65
CA ARG A 95 2.15 9.99 15.81
C ARG A 95 1.67 9.21 17.03
N SER A 96 1.18 9.88 18.07
CA SER A 96 0.75 9.24 19.32
C SER A 96 -0.58 8.50 19.21
N ALA A 97 -1.41 8.82 18.21
CA ALA A 97 -2.72 8.21 18.01
C ALA A 97 -2.67 6.81 17.37
N GLY A 98 -1.48 6.24 17.13
CA GLY A 98 -1.25 4.95 16.46
C GLY A 98 -0.95 5.07 14.97
N PHE A 99 -1.31 4.06 14.16
CA PHE A 99 -1.03 4.06 12.71
C PHE A 99 -1.82 5.10 11.91
N ALA A 100 -1.12 5.73 10.96
CA ALA A 100 -1.68 6.50 9.87
C ALA A 100 -0.99 6.12 8.56
N SER A 101 -1.70 6.30 7.46
CA SER A 101 -1.16 6.04 6.13
C SER A 101 -1.62 7.12 5.15
N LEU A 102 -0.73 7.51 4.24
CA LEU A 102 -1.13 8.19 3.00
C LEU A 102 -1.28 7.14 1.90
N VAL A 103 -2.40 7.19 1.19
CA VAL A 103 -2.76 6.24 0.12
C VAL A 103 -2.86 7.00 -1.19
N ALA A 104 -1.83 6.91 -2.01
CA ALA A 104 -1.79 7.52 -3.34
C ALA A 104 -2.34 6.52 -4.38
N VAL A 105 -3.43 6.88 -5.05
CA VAL A 105 -4.13 6.02 -6.03
C VAL A 105 -4.05 6.66 -7.41
N PHE A 106 -3.61 5.90 -8.41
CA PHE A 106 -3.34 6.41 -9.76
C PHE A 106 -4.38 5.91 -10.76
N ARG A 107 -5.32 6.78 -11.14
CA ARG A 107 -6.51 6.40 -11.95
C ARG A 107 -6.26 6.26 -13.45
N GLY A 108 -5.18 6.84 -13.96
CA GLY A 108 -4.76 6.79 -15.37
C GLY A 108 -3.77 5.68 -15.70
N ALA A 109 -3.22 4.99 -14.70
CA ALA A 109 -2.18 3.98 -14.92
C ALA A 109 -2.79 2.61 -15.28
N SER A 110 -2.57 2.14 -16.52
CA SER A 110 -2.85 0.75 -16.90
C SER A 110 -1.63 -0.11 -16.55
N THR A 111 -1.64 -0.71 -15.36
CA THR A 111 -0.64 -1.73 -15.00
C THR A 111 -1.06 -3.08 -15.54
N THR A 112 -0.28 -3.63 -16.48
CA THR A 112 -0.56 -4.92 -17.12
C THR A 112 0.00 -6.11 -16.36
N ASP A 113 1.11 -5.92 -15.65
CA ASP A 113 1.80 -6.98 -14.91
C ASP A 113 2.65 -6.43 -13.74
N GLU A 114 3.09 -7.33 -12.86
CA GLU A 114 3.86 -6.99 -11.66
C GLU A 114 5.22 -6.36 -11.96
N ALA A 115 5.88 -6.75 -13.06
CA ALA A 115 7.20 -6.22 -13.39
C ALA A 115 7.12 -4.79 -13.93
N GLN A 116 6.09 -4.49 -14.71
CA GLN A 116 5.78 -3.14 -15.16
C GLN A 116 5.41 -2.23 -13.97
N PHE A 117 4.57 -2.73 -13.05
CA PHE A 117 4.24 -2.01 -11.82
C PHE A 117 5.50 -1.68 -11.02
N GLU A 118 6.36 -2.67 -10.78
CA GLU A 118 7.59 -2.49 -10.03
C GLU A 118 8.46 -1.40 -10.64
N ARG A 119 8.70 -1.43 -11.96
CA ARG A 119 9.48 -0.38 -12.63
C ARG A 119 8.88 1.01 -12.44
N ARG A 120 7.55 1.15 -12.59
CA ARG A 120 6.87 2.43 -12.43
C ARG A 120 6.84 2.91 -10.98
N LEU A 121 6.70 2.01 -10.00
CA LEU A 121 6.82 2.33 -8.59
C LEU A 121 8.21 2.90 -8.30
N TRP A 122 9.26 2.19 -8.72
CA TRP A 122 10.63 2.64 -8.48
C TRP A 122 10.95 3.94 -9.21
N GLN A 123 10.47 4.12 -10.44
CA GLN A 123 10.57 5.40 -11.15
C GLN A 123 9.85 6.52 -10.39
N GLN A 124 8.67 6.27 -9.82
CA GLN A 124 7.96 7.26 -9.01
C GLN A 124 8.75 7.63 -7.74
N LEU A 125 9.39 6.66 -7.06
CA LEU A 125 10.25 6.94 -5.90
C LEU A 125 11.50 7.74 -6.31
N GLY A 126 12.10 7.44 -7.46
CA GLY A 126 13.19 8.24 -8.03
C GLY A 126 12.78 9.69 -8.28
N LEU A 127 11.65 9.90 -8.95
CA LEU A 127 11.12 11.26 -9.18
C LEU A 127 10.79 12.02 -7.89
N LEU A 128 10.31 11.31 -6.87
CA LEU A 128 10.05 11.91 -5.55
C LEU A 128 11.36 12.36 -4.89
N HIS A 129 12.40 11.53 -4.93
CA HIS A 129 13.72 11.88 -4.40
C HIS A 129 14.37 13.03 -5.18
N GLU A 130 14.32 13.02 -6.51
CA GLU A 130 14.82 14.12 -7.36
C GLU A 130 14.13 15.46 -7.08
N ALA A 131 12.88 15.42 -6.60
CA ALA A 131 12.09 16.60 -6.27
C ALA A 131 12.19 17.01 -4.78
N ASP A 132 12.94 16.27 -3.97
CA ASP A 132 13.10 16.53 -2.54
C ASP A 132 14.38 17.31 -2.26
N ASP A 133 14.23 18.53 -1.74
CA ASP A 133 15.36 19.36 -1.33
C ASP A 133 15.85 19.05 0.10
N ALA A 134 15.15 18.17 0.83
CA ALA A 134 15.52 17.81 2.19
C ALA A 134 16.58 16.72 2.24
N GLU A 135 17.40 16.73 3.30
CA GLU A 135 18.31 15.62 3.58
C GLU A 135 17.53 14.32 3.85
N TRP A 136 18.12 13.19 3.46
CA TRP A 136 17.61 11.87 3.80
C TRP A 136 17.46 11.72 5.32
N ASN A 137 16.41 11.04 5.77
CA ASN A 137 16.19 10.82 7.19
C ASN A 137 17.40 10.09 7.81
N PRO A 138 18.02 10.62 8.88
CA PRO A 138 19.28 10.10 9.41
C PRO A 138 19.15 8.76 10.15
N ASP A 139 17.94 8.32 10.46
CA ASP A 139 17.69 7.08 11.19
C ASP A 139 17.61 5.85 10.25
N VAL A 140 17.65 6.06 8.92
CA VAL A 140 17.51 5.00 7.91
C VAL A 140 18.54 5.15 6.79
N SER A 141 18.87 4.04 6.12
CA SER A 141 19.84 4.04 5.02
C SER A 141 19.20 4.51 3.71
N PRO A 142 19.90 5.29 2.86
CA PRO A 142 19.48 5.58 1.49
C PRO A 142 19.73 4.41 0.51
N ASP A 143 20.63 3.47 0.84
CA ASP A 143 20.98 2.34 -0.03
C ASP A 143 19.85 1.28 -0.01
N PRO A 144 19.14 1.04 -1.13
CA PRO A 144 18.09 0.03 -1.20
C PRO A 144 18.56 -1.41 -0.97
N ALA A 145 19.86 -1.70 -0.98
CA ALA A 145 20.42 -3.00 -0.63
C ALA A 145 20.64 -3.17 0.88
N ASP A 146 20.65 -2.09 1.67
CA ASP A 146 20.88 -2.12 3.11
C ASP A 146 19.66 -2.70 3.86
N PRO A 147 19.85 -3.64 4.80
CA PRO A 147 18.78 -4.11 5.68
C PRO A 147 18.03 -3.02 6.48
N HIS A 148 18.62 -1.85 6.68
CA HIS A 148 18.05 -0.67 7.35
C HIS A 148 17.57 0.41 6.39
N PHE A 149 17.46 0.10 5.09
CA PHE A 149 16.84 0.98 4.12
C PHE A 149 15.39 1.32 4.51
N ALA A 150 14.99 2.56 4.31
CA ALA A 150 13.59 2.97 4.21
C ALA A 150 13.50 4.21 3.32
N PHE A 151 12.42 4.38 2.57
CA PHE A 151 12.32 5.51 1.65
C PHE A 151 12.12 6.82 2.42
N SER A 152 12.97 7.83 2.19
CA SER A 152 12.83 9.14 2.83
C SER A 152 12.24 10.17 1.88
N LEU A 153 11.37 11.03 2.40
CA LEU A 153 10.94 12.26 1.75
C LEU A 153 10.72 13.36 2.79
N ALA A 154 11.21 14.57 2.53
CA ALA A 154 11.12 15.72 3.42
C ALA A 154 11.66 15.40 4.83
N GLY A 155 12.77 14.66 4.90
CA GLY A 155 13.38 14.17 6.14
C GLY A 155 12.54 13.14 6.91
N THR A 156 11.46 12.59 6.32
CA THR A 156 10.59 11.59 6.96
C THR A 156 10.75 10.24 6.27
N ALA A 157 11.03 9.19 7.05
CA ALA A 157 11.11 7.82 6.56
C ALA A 157 9.72 7.15 6.44
N TYR A 158 9.51 6.45 5.33
CA TYR A 158 8.28 5.74 5.00
C TYR A 158 8.53 4.28 4.63
N PHE A 159 7.67 3.40 5.16
CA PHE A 159 7.50 2.05 4.63
C PHE A 159 6.47 2.08 3.49
N VAL A 160 6.94 1.82 2.26
CA VAL A 160 6.12 1.88 1.05
C VAL A 160 5.50 0.53 0.71
N VAL A 161 4.20 0.53 0.45
CA VAL A 161 3.44 -0.65 0.03
C VAL A 161 2.79 -0.38 -1.33
N GLY A 162 3.27 -1.09 -2.34
CA GLY A 162 2.68 -1.14 -3.67
C GLY A 162 1.59 -2.19 -3.77
N LEU A 163 0.51 -1.81 -4.46
CA LEU A 163 -0.66 -2.62 -4.75
C LEU A 163 -1.10 -2.32 -6.20
N HIS A 164 -1.54 -3.34 -6.95
CA HIS A 164 -2.11 -3.11 -8.29
C HIS A 164 -3.10 -4.22 -8.70
N PRO A 165 -4.01 -3.96 -9.66
CA PRO A 165 -5.05 -4.93 -10.05
C PRO A 165 -4.50 -6.28 -10.54
N ALA A 166 -3.37 -6.24 -11.24
CA ALA A 166 -2.72 -7.41 -11.84
C ALA A 166 -1.81 -8.20 -10.87
N ALA A 167 -1.85 -7.93 -9.56
CA ALA A 167 -0.99 -8.63 -8.61
C ALA A 167 -1.33 -10.13 -8.55
N SER A 168 -0.30 -10.98 -8.48
CA SER A 168 -0.46 -12.42 -8.36
C SER A 168 -1.15 -12.81 -7.05
N ARG A 169 -0.86 -12.08 -5.97
CA ARG A 169 -1.47 -12.26 -4.65
C ARG A 169 -2.74 -11.41 -4.52
N ILE A 170 -3.85 -12.03 -4.14
CA ILE A 170 -5.12 -11.33 -3.87
C ILE A 170 -4.93 -10.24 -2.82
N ALA A 171 -4.14 -10.49 -1.77
CA ALA A 171 -3.81 -9.52 -0.73
C ALA A 171 -3.09 -8.25 -1.23
N ARG A 172 -2.51 -8.30 -2.45
CA ARG A 172 -1.81 -7.18 -3.10
C ARG A 172 -2.62 -6.55 -4.25
N ARG A 173 -3.83 -7.03 -4.51
CA ARG A 173 -4.73 -6.44 -5.49
C ARG A 173 -5.46 -5.23 -4.91
N THR A 174 -5.74 -4.28 -5.79
CA THR A 174 -6.47 -3.03 -5.53
C THR A 174 -7.17 -2.62 -6.84
N PRO A 175 -8.25 -1.82 -6.81
CA PRO A 175 -8.95 -1.41 -8.03
C PRO A 175 -8.08 -0.67 -9.04
N LEU A 176 -7.10 0.10 -8.56
CA LEU A 176 -6.19 0.92 -9.36
C LEU A 176 -4.78 0.86 -8.78
N PRO A 177 -3.71 1.04 -9.58
CA PRO A 177 -2.35 1.12 -9.03
C PRO A 177 -2.28 2.08 -7.84
N THR A 178 -1.74 1.60 -6.72
CA THR A 178 -1.78 2.31 -5.44
C THR A 178 -0.43 2.18 -4.74
N LEU A 179 0.06 3.30 -4.20
CA LEU A 179 1.19 3.35 -3.29
C LEU A 179 0.70 3.81 -1.92
N VAL A 180 0.97 3.01 -0.89
CA VAL A 180 0.66 3.34 0.50
C VAL A 180 1.95 3.69 1.22
N PHE A 181 2.02 4.89 1.76
CA PHE A 181 3.14 5.40 2.53
C PHE A 181 2.75 5.37 4.00
N ASN A 182 3.49 4.59 4.79
CA ASN A 182 3.29 4.50 6.23
C ASN A 182 4.51 5.08 6.94
N LEU A 183 4.32 5.82 8.02
CA LEU A 183 5.44 6.33 8.81
C LEU A 183 6.28 5.18 9.37
N HIS A 184 7.57 5.18 9.07
CA HIS A 184 8.48 4.10 9.44
C HIS A 184 8.60 3.95 10.97
N GLU A 185 8.68 5.07 11.69
CA GLU A 185 8.75 5.11 13.16
C GLU A 185 7.59 4.36 13.85
N GLN A 186 6.37 4.44 13.30
CA GLN A 186 5.19 3.77 13.86
C GLN A 186 5.29 2.25 13.71
N PHE A 187 5.92 1.80 12.61
CA PHE A 187 6.21 0.39 12.40
C PHE A 187 7.28 -0.12 13.36
N GLU A 188 8.33 0.67 13.61
CA GLU A 188 9.37 0.34 14.60
C GLU A 188 8.81 0.25 16.02
N GLU A 189 8.00 1.21 16.45
CA GLU A 189 7.33 1.18 17.76
C GLU A 189 6.44 -0.06 17.92
N LEU A 190 5.66 -0.41 16.88
CA LEU A 190 4.85 -1.61 16.94
C LEU A 190 5.73 -2.86 17.02
N ARG A 191 6.80 -2.95 16.22
CA ARG A 191 7.74 -4.09 16.20
C ARG A 191 8.34 -4.36 17.57
N GLN A 192 8.62 -3.32 18.34
CA GLN A 192 9.14 -3.45 19.71
C GLN A 192 8.08 -3.93 20.73
N SER A 193 6.81 -4.03 20.33
CA SER A 193 5.71 -4.46 21.19
C SER A 193 5.30 -5.92 20.95
N GLU A 194 4.82 -6.59 22.00
CA GLU A 194 4.20 -7.93 21.92
C GLU A 194 2.92 -7.98 21.04
N ARG A 195 2.43 -6.81 20.58
CA ARG A 195 1.27 -6.72 19.67
C ARG A 195 1.65 -7.08 18.24
N PHE A 196 2.91 -6.84 17.84
CA PHE A 196 3.37 -7.13 16.48
C PHE A 196 3.27 -8.60 16.13
N GLU A 197 3.78 -9.49 16.98
CA GLU A 197 3.76 -10.93 16.71
C GLU A 197 2.34 -11.46 16.53
N ARG A 198 1.42 -11.07 17.41
CA ARG A 198 -0.01 -11.44 17.31
C ARG A 198 -0.66 -10.91 16.04
N MET A 199 -0.35 -9.66 15.67
CA MET A 199 -0.85 -9.05 14.43
C MET A 199 -0.31 -9.79 13.21
N ARG A 200 1.01 -10.02 13.15
CA ARG A 200 1.70 -10.75 12.09
C ARG A 200 1.11 -12.14 11.91
N ASP A 201 0.96 -12.91 12.98
CA ASP A 201 0.48 -14.28 12.91
C ASP A 201 -0.99 -14.34 12.47
N THR A 202 -1.79 -13.33 12.85
CA THR A 202 -3.16 -13.18 12.36
C THR A 202 -3.21 -12.82 10.88
N ILE A 203 -2.37 -11.89 10.41
CA ILE A 203 -2.25 -11.54 8.99
C ILE A 203 -1.83 -12.78 8.18
N ARG A 204 -0.82 -13.53 8.65
CA ARG A 204 -0.36 -14.78 7.99
C ARG A 204 -1.47 -15.83 7.90
N ARG A 205 -2.25 -16.04 8.97
CA ARG A 205 -3.39 -16.96 8.95
C ARG A 205 -4.48 -16.53 7.96
N ARG A 206 -4.78 -15.22 7.89
CA ARG A 206 -5.79 -14.67 6.96
C ARG A 206 -5.33 -14.74 5.52
N ASP A 207 -4.07 -14.46 5.25
CA ASP A 207 -3.44 -14.58 3.92
C ASP A 207 -3.43 -16.03 3.44
N GLN A 208 -3.07 -16.98 4.32
CA GLN A 208 -3.16 -18.42 4.04
C GLN A 208 -4.61 -18.86 3.73
N ALA A 209 -5.59 -18.35 4.48
CA ALA A 209 -7.01 -18.67 4.25
C ALA A 209 -7.53 -18.08 2.94
N LEU A 210 -7.13 -16.85 2.60
CA LEU A 210 -7.57 -16.14 1.40
C LEU A 210 -7.00 -16.74 0.12
N GLN A 211 -5.72 -17.13 0.14
CA GLN A 211 -4.99 -17.44 -1.10
C GLN A 211 -3.99 -18.60 -0.98
N GLY A 212 -4.18 -19.48 0.00
CA GLY A 212 -3.53 -20.79 0.09
C GLY A 212 -2.04 -20.78 0.45
N SER A 213 -1.43 -19.61 0.67
CA SER A 213 -0.03 -19.47 1.07
C SER A 213 0.18 -18.19 1.87
N VAL A 214 1.16 -18.17 2.77
CA VAL A 214 1.65 -16.92 3.37
C VAL A 214 2.52 -16.16 2.36
N ASN A 215 2.47 -14.83 2.38
CA ASN A 215 3.33 -14.00 1.54
C ASN A 215 4.82 -14.22 1.89
N PRO A 216 5.63 -14.83 1.00
CA PRO A 216 7.04 -15.09 1.25
C PRO A 216 7.87 -13.81 1.35
N MET A 217 7.36 -12.68 0.82
CA MET A 217 8.05 -11.41 0.86
C MET A 217 7.93 -10.70 2.21
N VAL A 218 7.03 -11.13 3.10
CA VAL A 218 6.97 -10.63 4.48
C VAL A 218 7.98 -11.41 5.33
N ALA A 219 9.26 -11.22 5.01
CA ALA A 219 10.36 -11.70 5.82
C ALA A 219 10.32 -11.02 7.20
N ASP A 220 10.86 -11.68 8.22
CA ASP A 220 11.06 -11.00 9.50
C ASP A 220 12.12 -9.90 9.30
N HIS A 221 11.81 -8.69 9.80
CA HIS A 221 12.56 -7.45 9.60
C HIS A 221 14.05 -7.58 9.99
N GLY A 222 14.92 -6.76 9.36
CA GLY A 222 16.35 -6.69 9.63
C GLY A 222 17.21 -7.80 9.01
N ARG A 223 16.60 -8.78 8.32
CA ARG A 223 17.35 -9.85 7.62
C ARG A 223 17.60 -9.54 6.15
N SER A 224 16.77 -8.70 5.55
CA SER A 224 16.87 -8.25 4.17
C SER A 224 16.21 -6.88 4.04
N SER A 225 16.69 -6.07 3.09
CA SER A 225 16.14 -4.75 2.80
C SER A 225 14.63 -4.82 2.52
N GLU A 226 13.88 -3.86 3.08
CA GLU A 226 12.46 -3.71 2.81
C GLU A 226 12.14 -3.26 1.37
N ALA A 227 13.12 -2.72 0.64
CA ALA A 227 13.00 -2.40 -0.78
C ALA A 227 12.41 -3.57 -1.60
N ARG A 228 12.83 -4.80 -1.27
CA ARG A 228 12.37 -6.02 -1.93
C ARG A 228 10.86 -6.22 -1.81
N GLN A 229 10.22 -5.63 -0.81
CA GLN A 229 8.80 -5.82 -0.47
C GLN A 229 7.89 -4.76 -1.09
N TYR A 230 8.45 -3.64 -1.55
CA TYR A 230 7.69 -2.45 -1.96
C TYR A 230 6.72 -2.76 -3.10
N SER A 231 7.15 -3.44 -4.16
CA SER A 231 6.27 -3.76 -5.30
C SER A 231 5.22 -4.82 -5.00
N GLY A 232 5.40 -5.60 -3.93
CA GLY A 232 4.58 -6.77 -3.62
C GLY A 232 4.83 -7.98 -4.53
N ARG A 233 5.74 -7.87 -5.51
CA ARG A 233 6.16 -8.94 -6.41
C ARG A 233 7.08 -9.93 -5.71
N LEU A 234 6.97 -11.21 -6.06
CA LEU A 234 7.99 -12.20 -5.66
C LEU A 234 9.26 -11.98 -6.48
N VAL A 235 10.35 -11.59 -5.82
CA VAL A 235 11.63 -11.31 -6.47
C VAL A 235 12.68 -12.40 -6.17
N PRO A 236 13.57 -12.74 -7.12
CA PRO A 236 14.62 -13.74 -6.91
C PRO A 236 15.68 -13.24 -5.91
N GLU A 237 16.51 -14.15 -5.36
CA GLU A 237 17.56 -13.84 -4.38
C GLU A 237 18.46 -12.67 -4.85
N GLY A 238 18.99 -12.75 -6.08
CA GLY A 238 19.84 -11.71 -6.68
C GLY A 238 19.12 -10.47 -7.22
N TRP A 239 17.89 -10.19 -6.80
CA TRP A 239 17.20 -8.95 -7.17
C TRP A 239 17.86 -7.73 -6.55
N THR A 240 17.95 -6.65 -7.34
CA THR A 240 18.42 -5.32 -6.94
C THR A 240 17.35 -4.29 -7.25
N ALA A 241 17.30 -3.21 -6.47
CA ALA A 241 16.39 -2.10 -6.74
C ALA A 241 16.72 -1.46 -8.11
N PRO A 242 15.70 -1.10 -8.91
CA PRO A 242 15.91 -0.41 -10.19
C PRO A 242 16.47 1.01 -10.09
N VAL A 243 16.37 1.65 -8.91
CA VAL A 243 16.81 3.01 -8.64
C VAL A 243 17.67 2.99 -7.38
N SER A 244 18.75 3.77 -7.38
CA SER A 244 19.56 4.06 -6.19
C SER A 244 19.22 5.46 -5.68
N PHE A 245 19.33 5.68 -4.37
CA PHE A 245 19.18 7.00 -3.73
C PHE A 245 20.45 7.44 -3.01
N ASP A 246 21.52 6.66 -3.13
CA ASP A 246 22.82 7.11 -2.66
C ASP A 246 23.26 8.26 -3.56
N ASP A 247 23.54 9.40 -2.95
CA ASP A 247 24.33 10.46 -3.56
C ASP A 247 25.74 9.90 -3.81
N GLU A 248 25.91 9.09 -4.84
CA GLU A 248 27.22 8.99 -5.49
C GLU A 248 27.46 10.36 -6.10
N GLU A 249 28.03 11.26 -5.29
CA GLU A 249 28.78 12.43 -5.72
C GLU A 249 29.75 11.91 -6.79
N THR A 250 29.33 12.05 -8.05
CA THR A 250 30.12 11.62 -9.19
C THR A 250 31.25 12.63 -9.28
N ALA A 251 32.32 12.36 -8.55
CA ALA A 251 33.58 13.09 -8.62
C ALA A 251 34.23 12.93 -10.00
#